data_AF-A0AAW9J4Z1-F1
#
_entry.id   AF-A0AAW9J4Z1-F1
#
_cell.length_a   1.000
_cell.length_b   1.000
_cell.length_c   1.000
_cell.angle_alpha   90.00
_cell.angle_beta   90.00
_cell.angle_gamma   90.00
#
_symmetry.space_group_name_H-M   'P 1'
#
loop_
_entity.id
_entity.type
_entity.pdbx_description
1 polymer ?
#
loop_
_entity_poly.entity_id
_entity_poly.type
_entity_poly.pdbx_seq_one_letter_code
_entity_poly.pdbx_strand_id
1 'polypeptide(L)'
;EIRKLTLKNTGDKSRCLEVTSYLEVTLQSFEGDAVHPSFSNLFISTEYDEETKSLIGNRSPRAKGAVTPYIFHTVATNYELDGDLTYETSRLNFIGRNRSLKSPEVMDNDTPLQNTVGIVLDPIMSIRSAVTLKAGEEKEIYYLTGVGESKEEVIDIIKKYKDIPRIEKAYEAYNYANQLEIKHMGI
;
A
#
# COMPACT_ATOMS: atom_id res chain seq x y z
N GLU A 1 -0.69 1.68 -9.30
CA GLU A 1 0.71 2.01 -8.98
C GLU A 1 1.46 0.75 -8.58
N ILE A 2 2.70 0.62 -9.03
CA ILE A 2 3.64 -0.45 -8.62
C ILE A 2 4.86 0.24 -8.02
N ARG A 3 5.19 -0.06 -6.76
CA ARG A 3 6.44 0.36 -6.11
C ARG A 3 7.32 -0.84 -5.90
N LYS A 4 8.47 -0.85 -6.58
CA LYS A 4 9.53 -1.86 -6.40
C LYS A 4 10.60 -1.31 -5.46
N LEU A 5 10.90 -2.04 -4.39
CA LEU A 5 11.99 -1.77 -3.46
C LEU A 5 13.02 -2.88 -3.56
N THR A 6 14.24 -2.54 -3.97
CA THR A 6 15.38 -3.46 -3.98
C THR A 6 16.24 -3.21 -2.74
N LEU A 7 16.40 -4.24 -1.91
CA LEU A 7 17.18 -4.19 -0.68
C LEU A 7 18.43 -5.04 -0.83
N LYS A 8 19.60 -4.42 -0.67
CA LYS A 8 20.89 -5.10 -0.74
C LYS A 8 21.64 -4.99 0.57
N ASN A 9 22.02 -6.13 1.14
CA ASN A 9 22.90 -6.17 2.29
C ASN A 9 24.36 -6.17 1.82
N THR A 10 25.02 -5.01 1.90
CA THR A 10 26.44 -4.85 1.54
C THR A 10 27.40 -5.27 2.67
N GLY A 11 26.88 -5.71 3.81
CA GLY A 11 27.65 -6.16 4.95
C GLY A 11 28.01 -7.64 4.93
N ASP A 12 28.74 -8.06 5.96
CA ASP A 12 29.26 -9.42 6.18
C ASP A 12 28.41 -10.28 7.11
N LYS A 13 27.34 -9.71 7.68
CA LYS A 13 26.42 -10.36 8.62
C LYS A 13 24.99 -10.25 8.12
N SER A 14 24.16 -11.22 8.48
CA SER A 14 22.73 -11.14 8.23
C SER A 14 22.09 -9.91 8.88
N ARG A 15 21.05 -9.37 8.24
CA ARG A 15 20.26 -8.22 8.70
C ARG A 15 18.78 -8.54 8.55
N CYS A 16 18.01 -8.35 9.61
CA CYS A 16 16.55 -8.30 9.55
C CYS A 16 16.15 -6.84 9.35
N LEU A 17 15.24 -6.59 8.41
CA LEU A 17 14.70 -5.28 8.09
C LEU A 17 13.18 -5.34 8.10
N GLU A 18 12.55 -4.33 8.68
CA GLU A 18 11.13 -4.09 8.51
C GLU A 18 10.92 -3.00 7.46
N VAL A 19 10.05 -3.26 6.50
CA VAL A 19 9.61 -2.28 5.51
C VAL A 19 8.16 -1.93 5.80
N THR A 20 7.89 -0.66 6.07
CA THR A 20 6.54 -0.17 6.34
C THR A 20 6.13 0.81 5.25
N SER A 21 5.06 0.48 4.54
CA SER A 21 4.45 1.39 3.57
C SER A 21 3.56 2.43 4.26
N TYR A 22 3.24 3.51 3.55
CA TYR A 22 2.29 4.50 4.02
C TYR A 22 1.64 5.19 2.82
N LEU A 23 0.31 5.23 2.81
CA LEU A 23 -0.48 6.03 1.87
C LEU A 23 -1.74 6.58 2.53
N GLU A 24 -2.14 7.79 2.11
CA GLU A 24 -3.39 8.43 2.51
C GLU A 24 -4.48 8.09 1.50
N VAL A 25 -5.68 7.73 1.97
CA VAL A 25 -6.78 7.29 1.13
C VAL A 25 -7.95 8.26 1.22
N THR A 26 -8.40 8.78 0.08
CA THR A 26 -9.53 9.72 -0.01
C THR A 26 -10.68 9.19 -0.88
N LEU A 27 -10.34 8.44 -1.95
CA LEU A 27 -11.28 7.87 -2.92
C LEU A 27 -12.27 8.90 -3.49
N GLN A 28 -11.79 10.12 -3.73
CA GLN A 28 -12.59 11.23 -4.24
C GLN A 28 -11.72 12.18 -5.08
N SER A 29 -12.36 13.06 -5.85
CA SER A 29 -11.65 14.15 -6.51
C SER A 29 -10.97 15.06 -5.49
N PHE A 30 -9.84 15.65 -5.90
CA PHE A 30 -9.09 16.60 -5.09
C PHE A 30 -9.97 17.75 -4.57
N GLU A 31 -10.79 18.33 -5.46
CA GLU A 31 -11.71 19.42 -5.10
C GLU A 31 -12.72 18.98 -4.04
N GLY A 32 -13.30 17.80 -4.18
CA GLY A 32 -14.30 17.31 -3.22
C GLY A 32 -13.68 17.01 -1.85
N ASP A 33 -12.43 16.55 -1.83
CA ASP A 33 -11.71 16.26 -0.59
C ASP A 33 -11.32 17.54 0.15
N ALA A 34 -10.82 18.55 -0.57
CA ALA A 34 -10.35 19.82 -0.01
C ALA A 34 -11.42 20.62 0.76
N VAL A 35 -12.72 20.41 0.47
CA VAL A 35 -13.80 21.14 1.14
C VAL A 35 -13.91 20.76 2.62
N HIS A 36 -13.98 19.47 2.95
CA HIS A 36 -14.11 18.97 4.32
C HIS A 36 -13.41 17.60 4.52
N PRO A 37 -12.07 17.55 4.60
CA PRO A 37 -11.33 16.28 4.68
C PRO A 37 -11.73 15.41 5.87
N SER A 38 -11.78 15.97 7.09
CA SER A 38 -12.09 15.18 8.30
C SER A 38 -13.49 14.58 8.31
N PHE A 39 -14.47 15.23 7.67
CA PHE A 39 -15.82 14.68 7.50
C PHE A 39 -15.87 13.69 6.33
N SER A 40 -15.14 13.99 5.24
CA SER A 40 -14.97 13.14 4.06
C SER A 40 -14.41 11.76 4.43
N ASN A 41 -13.47 11.73 5.37
CA ASN A 41 -12.79 10.52 5.84
C ASN A 41 -13.74 9.50 6.49
N LEU A 42 -14.81 9.96 7.14
CA LEU A 42 -15.78 9.08 7.81
C LEU A 42 -16.58 8.18 6.86
N PHE A 43 -16.54 8.47 5.56
CA PHE A 43 -17.19 7.65 4.53
C PHE A 43 -16.31 6.52 4.00
N ILE A 44 -15.07 6.43 4.48
CA ILE A 44 -14.12 5.39 4.06
C ILE A 44 -14.14 4.27 5.10
N SER A 45 -14.37 3.06 4.62
CA SER A 45 -14.24 1.85 5.40
C SER A 45 -13.08 1.03 4.86
N THR A 46 -12.29 0.46 5.76
CA THR A 46 -11.19 -0.44 5.42
C THR A 46 -11.46 -1.84 5.96
N GLU A 47 -10.87 -2.84 5.33
CA GLU A 47 -10.86 -4.23 5.76
C GLU A 47 -9.52 -4.86 5.38
N TYR A 48 -9.20 -5.97 6.01
CA TYR A 48 -8.06 -6.78 5.64
C TYR A 48 -8.57 -8.13 5.12
N ASP A 49 -8.17 -8.47 3.90
CA ASP A 49 -8.51 -9.74 3.27
C ASP A 49 -7.41 -10.76 3.54
N GLU A 50 -7.71 -11.76 4.37
CA GLU A 50 -6.75 -12.78 4.80
C GLU A 50 -6.28 -13.70 3.66
N GLU A 51 -7.15 -13.98 2.68
CA GLU A 51 -6.80 -14.84 1.53
C GLU A 51 -5.72 -14.18 0.67
N THR A 52 -5.94 -12.90 0.34
CA THR A 52 -5.02 -12.14 -0.49
C THR A 52 -3.98 -11.39 0.32
N LYS A 53 -4.01 -11.42 1.66
CA LYS A 53 -3.11 -10.66 2.55
C LYS A 53 -3.02 -9.18 2.16
N SER A 54 -4.17 -8.55 1.96
CA SER A 54 -4.27 -7.20 1.39
C SER A 54 -5.20 -6.30 2.19
N LEU A 55 -4.87 -5.01 2.26
CA LEU A 55 -5.82 -4.00 2.71
C LEU A 55 -6.75 -3.65 1.55
N ILE A 56 -8.05 -3.63 1.83
CA ILE A 56 -9.09 -3.16 0.90
C ILE A 56 -9.82 -2.01 1.57
N GLY A 57 -10.16 -1.00 0.78
CA GLY A 57 -10.89 0.17 1.24
C GLY A 57 -11.97 0.50 0.25
N ASN A 58 -13.07 1.06 0.75
CA ASN A 58 -14.13 1.60 -0.09
C ASN A 58 -14.62 2.91 0.48
N ARG A 59 -15.25 3.71 -0.38
CA ARG A 59 -15.95 4.92 0.02
C ARG A 59 -17.44 4.74 -0.21
N SER A 60 -18.21 4.81 0.87
CA SER A 60 -19.67 4.71 0.79
C SER A 60 -20.24 5.78 -0.16
N PRO A 61 -21.11 5.40 -1.11
CA PRO A 61 -21.66 6.34 -2.09
C PRO A 61 -22.59 7.35 -1.40
N ARG A 62 -22.53 8.61 -1.82
CA ARG A 62 -23.39 9.69 -1.30
C ARG A 62 -24.80 9.70 -1.92
N ALA A 63 -24.97 9.05 -3.07
CA ALA A 63 -26.22 9.00 -3.81
C ALA A 63 -26.60 7.55 -4.11
N LYS A 64 -27.91 7.26 -4.07
CA LYS A 64 -28.44 5.94 -4.42
C LYS A 64 -28.14 5.62 -5.88
N GLY A 65 -27.49 4.48 -6.13
CA GLY A 65 -27.13 4.02 -7.48
C GLY A 65 -25.79 4.54 -8.01
N ALA A 66 -25.02 5.29 -7.23
CA ALA A 66 -23.66 5.65 -7.60
C ALA A 66 -22.70 4.45 -7.44
N VAL A 67 -21.68 4.39 -8.31
CA VAL A 67 -20.59 3.40 -8.21
C VAL A 67 -19.82 3.63 -6.91
N THR A 68 -19.51 2.55 -6.21
CA THR A 68 -18.70 2.57 -4.98
C THR A 68 -17.25 2.35 -5.38
N PRO A 69 -16.36 3.35 -5.28
CA PRO A 69 -14.97 3.12 -5.60
C PRO A 69 -14.31 2.27 -4.52
N TYR A 70 -13.50 1.32 -4.97
CA TYR A 70 -12.65 0.48 -4.13
C TYR A 70 -11.18 0.81 -4.39
N ILE A 71 -10.35 0.63 -3.36
CA ILE A 71 -8.89 0.67 -3.42
C ILE A 71 -8.35 -0.58 -2.75
N PHE A 72 -7.22 -1.06 -3.22
CA PHE A 72 -6.42 -2.04 -2.50
C PHE A 72 -5.00 -1.56 -2.30
N HIS A 73 -4.37 -2.06 -1.24
CA HIS A 73 -2.94 -1.99 -1.01
C HIS A 73 -2.43 -3.37 -0.60
N THR A 74 -1.42 -3.88 -1.29
CA THR A 74 -0.89 -5.24 -1.06
C THR A 74 0.62 -5.30 -1.24
N VAL A 75 1.22 -6.37 -0.73
CA VAL A 75 2.64 -6.68 -0.87
C VAL A 75 2.81 -7.98 -1.65
N ALA A 76 3.80 -8.02 -2.54
CA ALA A 76 4.17 -9.19 -3.32
C ALA A 76 5.69 -9.39 -3.32
N THR A 77 6.10 -10.64 -3.22
CA THR A 77 7.50 -11.10 -3.21
C THR A 77 7.59 -12.46 -3.92
N ASN A 78 8.78 -12.82 -4.40
CA ASN A 78 9.09 -14.15 -4.94
C ASN A 78 9.64 -15.12 -3.87
N TYR A 79 9.59 -14.73 -2.60
CA TYR A 79 10.00 -15.49 -1.43
C TYR A 79 9.03 -15.23 -0.29
N GLU A 80 9.06 -16.08 0.75
CA GLU A 80 8.27 -15.86 1.96
C GLU A 80 8.88 -14.74 2.81
N LEU A 81 8.03 -13.80 3.23
CA LEU A 81 8.40 -12.77 4.19
C LEU A 81 8.55 -13.39 5.59
N ASP A 82 9.32 -12.72 6.45
CA ASP A 82 9.52 -13.18 7.82
C ASP A 82 8.26 -12.87 8.64
N GLY A 83 7.66 -13.91 9.24
CA GLY A 83 6.48 -13.75 10.09
C GLY A 83 5.23 -13.28 9.35
N ASP A 84 4.24 -12.82 10.13
CA ASP A 84 2.99 -12.29 9.60
C ASP A 84 3.11 -10.82 9.24
N LEU A 85 2.33 -10.40 8.23
CA LEU A 85 2.17 -8.99 7.94
C LEU A 85 1.42 -8.33 9.08
N THR A 86 1.82 -7.10 9.41
CA THR A 86 1.00 -6.22 10.24
C THR A 86 0.60 -4.98 9.47
N TYR A 87 -0.51 -4.37 9.84
CA TYR A 87 -1.10 -3.26 9.10
C TYR A 87 -1.71 -2.20 10.02
N GLU A 88 -1.91 -1.01 9.47
CA GLU A 88 -2.59 0.08 10.15
C GLU A 88 -3.41 0.89 9.16
N THR A 89 -4.63 1.27 9.57
CA THR A 89 -5.54 2.08 8.78
C THR A 89 -5.93 3.39 9.44
N SER A 90 -5.57 3.61 10.71
CA SER A 90 -5.73 4.87 11.44
C SER A 90 -4.45 5.69 11.42
N ARG A 91 -4.50 6.90 10.84
CA ARG A 91 -3.37 7.84 10.87
C ARG A 91 -2.93 8.17 12.30
N LEU A 92 -3.88 8.28 13.23
CA LEU A 92 -3.57 8.58 14.63
C LEU A 92 -2.76 7.45 15.26
N ASN A 93 -3.13 6.20 15.01
CA ASN A 93 -2.40 5.03 15.52
C ASN A 93 -1.03 4.89 14.85
N PHE A 94 -0.91 5.27 13.58
CA PHE A 94 0.35 5.22 12.85
C PHE A 94 1.33 6.32 13.28
N ILE A 95 0.90 7.57 13.15
CA ILE A 95 1.78 8.72 13.41
C ILE A 95 1.94 8.96 14.91
N GLY A 96 0.87 8.78 15.69
CA GLY A 96 0.83 9.13 17.09
C GLY A 96 0.48 10.60 17.34
N ARG A 97 0.08 10.90 18.58
CA ARG A 97 -0.30 12.27 18.98
C ARG A 97 0.92 13.18 19.03
N ASN A 98 0.79 14.40 18.48
CA ASN A 98 1.87 15.41 18.43
C ASN A 98 3.13 14.97 17.67
N ARG A 99 2.98 14.07 16.69
CA ARG A 99 4.07 13.54 15.87
C ARG A 99 3.85 13.84 14.39
N SER A 100 4.77 13.38 13.54
CA SER A 100 4.70 13.56 12.09
C SER A 100 5.25 12.35 11.36
N LEU A 101 5.07 12.30 10.03
CA LEU A 101 5.67 11.24 9.19
C LEU A 101 7.20 11.19 9.24
N LYS A 102 7.88 12.23 9.74
CA LYS A 102 9.33 12.21 9.96
C LYS A 102 9.76 11.40 11.18
N SER A 103 8.85 11.20 12.14
CA SER A 103 9.07 10.42 13.36
C SER A 103 7.72 9.88 13.87
N PRO A 104 7.10 8.94 13.14
CA PRO A 104 5.82 8.37 13.53
C PRO A 104 6.01 7.37 14.70
N GLU A 105 4.99 7.23 15.54
CA GLU A 105 5.01 6.36 16.72
C GLU A 105 5.27 4.89 16.37
N VAL A 106 4.74 4.39 15.25
CA VAL A 106 4.94 2.99 14.85
C VAL A 106 6.38 2.61 14.54
N MET A 107 7.28 3.58 14.34
CA MET A 107 8.71 3.31 14.11
C MET A 107 9.49 3.20 15.43
N ASP A 108 8.83 3.38 16.57
CA ASP A 108 9.43 3.20 17.88
C ASP A 108 9.38 1.72 18.31
N ASN A 109 10.41 1.28 19.05
CA ASN A 109 10.43 0.04 19.83
C ASN A 109 10.20 -1.30 19.08
N ASP A 110 10.36 -1.34 17.75
CA ASP A 110 10.22 -2.56 16.93
C ASP A 110 8.93 -3.36 17.23
N THR A 111 7.82 -2.67 17.48
CA THR A 111 6.54 -3.31 17.79
C THR A 111 5.69 -3.55 16.53
N PRO A 112 4.93 -4.67 16.45
CA PRO A 112 3.98 -4.88 15.37
C PRO A 112 2.93 -3.76 15.28
N LEU A 113 2.40 -3.51 14.08
CA LEU A 113 1.26 -2.61 13.91
C LEU A 113 0.00 -3.20 14.57
N GLN A 114 -0.97 -2.34 14.89
CA GLN A 114 -2.15 -2.75 15.69
C GLN A 114 -3.21 -3.54 14.91
N ASN A 115 -3.05 -3.68 13.60
CA ASN A 115 -3.99 -4.38 12.72
C ASN A 115 -5.42 -3.79 12.77
N THR A 116 -5.52 -2.46 12.87
CA THR A 116 -6.80 -1.75 12.85
C THR A 116 -7.41 -1.79 11.44
N VAL A 117 -8.72 -2.02 11.37
CA VAL A 117 -9.56 -1.92 10.17
C VAL A 117 -10.93 -1.33 10.52
N GLY A 118 -11.75 -1.03 9.51
CA GLY A 118 -13.07 -0.46 9.65
C GLY A 118 -13.08 1.03 9.32
N ILE A 119 -14.02 1.75 9.94
CA ILE A 119 -14.17 3.19 9.80
C ILE A 119 -13.38 3.87 10.91
N VAL A 120 -12.46 4.75 10.53
CA VAL A 120 -11.61 5.54 11.43
C VAL A 120 -11.72 7.03 11.09
N LEU A 121 -11.23 7.90 11.99
CA LEU A 121 -11.32 9.37 11.78
C LEU A 121 -10.46 9.87 10.63
N ASP A 122 -9.30 9.25 10.42
CA ASP A 122 -8.32 9.66 9.42
C ASP A 122 -7.69 8.40 8.80
N PRO A 123 -8.28 7.89 7.70
CA PRO A 123 -7.92 6.61 7.12
C PRO A 123 -6.64 6.70 6.30
N ILE A 124 -5.76 5.75 6.54
CA ILE A 124 -4.56 5.47 5.77
C ILE A 124 -4.58 4.00 5.34
N MET A 125 -3.61 3.61 4.51
CA MET A 125 -3.26 2.21 4.34
C MET A 125 -1.76 2.04 4.51
N SER A 126 -1.38 1.15 5.43
CA SER A 126 0.01 0.82 5.73
C SER A 126 0.14 -0.67 5.93
N ILE A 127 1.12 -1.29 5.29
CA ILE A 127 1.52 -2.67 5.48
C ILE A 127 2.99 -2.70 5.91
N ARG A 128 3.26 -3.39 7.01
CA ARG A 128 4.60 -3.72 7.47
C ARG A 128 4.92 -5.17 7.14
N SER A 129 6.05 -5.37 6.48
CA SER A 129 6.63 -6.66 6.18
C SER A 129 8.05 -6.75 6.73
N ALA A 130 8.45 -7.93 7.21
CA ALA A 130 9.82 -8.18 7.65
C ALA A 130 10.56 -9.07 6.64
N VAL A 131 11.85 -8.79 6.47
CA VAL A 131 12.72 -9.54 5.55
C VAL A 131 14.14 -9.66 6.12
N THR A 132 14.65 -10.89 6.10
CA THR A 132 16.04 -11.17 6.43
C THR A 132 16.88 -11.27 5.16
N LEU A 133 17.98 -10.52 5.14
CA LEU A 133 19.01 -10.53 4.11
C LEU A 133 20.29 -11.15 4.68
N LYS A 134 20.78 -12.21 4.07
CA LYS A 134 22.12 -12.75 4.32
C LYS A 134 23.20 -11.76 3.88
N ALA A 135 24.44 -11.99 4.29
CA ALA A 135 25.58 -11.20 3.82
C ALA A 135 25.66 -11.21 2.28
N GLY A 136 25.72 -10.03 1.66
CA GLY A 136 25.75 -9.88 0.20
C GLY A 136 24.43 -10.12 -0.53
N GLU A 137 23.37 -10.54 0.17
CA GLU A 137 22.08 -10.87 -0.45
C GLU A 137 21.33 -9.63 -0.91
N GLU A 138 20.62 -9.77 -2.03
CA GLU A 138 19.72 -8.77 -2.57
C GLU A 138 18.33 -9.39 -2.72
N LYS A 139 17.30 -8.71 -2.23
CA LYS A 139 15.89 -9.11 -2.37
C LYS A 139 15.04 -7.94 -2.81
N GLU A 140 13.94 -8.25 -3.47
CA GLU A 140 12.99 -7.26 -3.96
C GLU A 140 11.64 -7.41 -3.25
N ILE A 141 11.00 -6.29 -2.94
CA ILE A 141 9.65 -6.22 -2.39
C ILE A 141 8.82 -5.30 -3.27
N TYR A 142 7.62 -5.74 -3.62
CA TYR A 142 6.69 -4.99 -4.43
C TYR A 142 5.49 -4.58 -3.58
N TYR A 143 5.18 -3.29 -3.55
CA TYR A 143 3.91 -2.78 -3.05
C TYR A 143 3.05 -2.38 -4.23
N LEU A 144 1.83 -2.90 -4.25
CA LEU A 144 0.85 -2.63 -5.29
C LEU A 144 -0.31 -1.86 -4.70
N THR A 145 -0.68 -0.78 -5.36
CA THR A 145 -1.88 0.00 -5.03
C THR A 145 -2.71 0.15 -6.28
N GLY A 146 -4.01 -0.11 -6.20
CA GLY A 146 -4.90 0.03 -7.34
C GLY A 146 -6.33 0.33 -6.91
N VAL A 147 -7.15 0.74 -7.87
CA VAL A 147 -8.56 1.06 -7.67
C VAL A 147 -9.44 0.22 -8.59
N GLY A 148 -10.69 0.06 -8.21
CA GLY A 148 -11.72 -0.63 -9.00
C GLY A 148 -13.11 -0.13 -8.65
N GLU A 149 -14.11 -0.59 -9.40
CA GLU A 149 -15.51 -0.23 -9.26
C GLU A 149 -16.30 -1.23 -8.38
N SER A 150 -15.67 -2.35 -8.01
CA SER A 150 -16.21 -3.32 -7.05
C SER A 150 -15.10 -4.00 -6.22
N LYS A 151 -15.52 -4.67 -5.13
CA LYS A 151 -14.61 -5.48 -4.31
C LYS A 151 -14.05 -6.66 -5.10
N GLU A 152 -14.90 -7.30 -5.89
CA GLU A 152 -14.53 -8.45 -6.71
C GLU A 152 -13.48 -8.07 -7.74
N GLU A 153 -13.63 -6.91 -8.39
CA GLU A 153 -12.66 -6.41 -9.36
C GLU A 153 -11.29 -6.18 -8.72
N VAL A 154 -11.23 -5.52 -7.56
CA VAL A 154 -9.94 -5.29 -6.88
C VAL A 154 -9.30 -6.61 -6.43
N ILE A 155 -10.10 -7.58 -5.97
CA ILE A 155 -9.61 -8.92 -5.61
C ILE A 155 -9.04 -9.64 -6.84
N ASP A 156 -9.70 -9.57 -7.98
CA ASP A 156 -9.22 -10.17 -9.23
C ASP A 156 -7.91 -9.53 -9.69
N ILE A 157 -7.78 -8.21 -9.56
CA ILE A 157 -6.53 -7.48 -9.84
C ILE A 157 -5.43 -7.97 -8.89
N ILE A 158 -5.68 -8.04 -7.58
CA ILE A 158 -4.70 -8.53 -6.60
C ILE A 158 -4.24 -9.94 -6.98
N LYS A 159 -5.16 -10.88 -7.20
CA LYS A 159 -4.85 -12.27 -7.56
C LYS A 159 -4.04 -12.34 -8.87
N LYS A 160 -4.37 -11.51 -9.85
CA LYS A 160 -3.64 -11.42 -11.12
C LYS A 160 -2.21 -10.94 -10.95
N TYR A 161 -1.97 -9.97 -10.08
CA TYR A 161 -0.67 -9.30 -9.90
C TYR A 161 0.12 -9.76 -8.68
N LYS A 162 -0.28 -10.81 -7.97
CA LYS A 162 0.60 -11.52 -7.02
C LYS A 162 1.76 -12.27 -7.69
N ASP A 163 1.65 -12.52 -8.99
CA ASP A 163 2.67 -13.18 -9.80
C ASP A 163 3.76 -12.18 -10.22
N ILE A 164 4.96 -12.30 -9.63
CA ILE A 164 6.08 -11.36 -9.82
C ILE A 164 6.47 -11.18 -11.30
N PRO A 165 6.64 -12.24 -12.10
CA PRO A 165 6.81 -12.13 -13.55
C PRO A 165 5.78 -11.24 -14.25
N ARG A 166 4.51 -11.23 -13.81
CA ARG A 166 3.48 -10.34 -14.38
C ARG A 166 3.66 -8.90 -13.93
N ILE A 167 4.06 -8.67 -12.68
CA ILE A 167 4.39 -7.33 -12.18
C ILE A 167 5.55 -6.75 -13.00
N GLU A 168 6.63 -7.52 -13.17
CA GLU A 168 7.80 -7.10 -13.94
C GLU A 168 7.44 -6.79 -15.39
N LYS A 169 6.68 -7.66 -16.05
CA LYS A 169 6.21 -7.42 -17.42
C LYS A 169 5.35 -6.15 -17.52
N ALA A 170 4.48 -5.90 -16.55
CA ALA A 170 3.67 -4.69 -16.51
C ALA A 170 4.53 -3.43 -16.29
N TYR A 171 5.54 -3.54 -15.44
CA TYR A 171 6.50 -2.48 -15.16
C TYR A 171 7.35 -2.13 -16.39
N GLU A 172 7.87 -3.14 -17.09
CA GLU A 172 8.63 -2.97 -18.34
C GLU A 172 7.78 -2.33 -19.44
N ALA A 173 6.56 -2.82 -19.65
CA ALA A 173 5.65 -2.26 -20.65
C ALA A 173 5.32 -0.79 -20.36
N TYR A 174 5.12 -0.44 -19.09
CA TYR A 174 4.86 0.94 -18.67
C TYR A 174 6.09 1.84 -18.89
N ASN A 175 7.29 1.38 -18.51
CA ASN A 175 8.52 2.15 -18.74
C ASN A 175 8.77 2.38 -20.24
N TYR A 176 8.52 1.37 -21.07
CA TYR A 176 8.64 1.51 -22.52
C TYR A 176 7.66 2.55 -23.08
N ALA A 177 6.39 2.51 -22.66
CA ALA A 177 5.38 3.49 -23.07
C ALA A 177 5.77 4.91 -22.63
N ASN A 178 6.19 5.10 -21.38
CA ASN A 178 6.65 6.40 -20.87
C ASN A 178 7.86 6.92 -21.64
N GLN A 179 8.84 6.06 -21.97
CA GLN A 179 9.99 6.48 -22.77
C GLN A 179 9.58 6.93 -24.18
N LEU A 180 8.60 6.27 -24.79
CA LEU A 180 8.06 6.68 -26.09
C LEU A 180 7.32 8.02 -26.02
N GLU A 181 6.58 8.26 -24.95
CA GLU A 181 5.84 9.51 -24.70
C GLU A 181 6.80 10.68 -24.43
N ILE A 182 7.80 10.47 -23.57
CA ILE A 182 8.88 11.43 -23.29
C ILE A 182 9.60 11.80 -24.60
N LYS A 183 9.94 10.81 -25.42
CA LYS A 183 10.58 11.03 -26.73
C LYS A 183 9.67 11.78 -27.71
N HIS A 184 8.35 11.53 -27.69
CA HIS A 184 7.38 12.31 -28.48
C HIS A 184 7.25 13.76 -28.01
N MET A 185 7.41 13.99 -26.70
CA MET A 185 7.43 15.32 -26.10
C MET A 185 8.76 16.06 -26.31
N GLY A 186 9.74 15.44 -26.96
CA GLY A 186 11.04 16.05 -27.28
C GLY A 186 11.95 16.26 -26.06
N ILE A 187 11.73 15.49 -25.00
CA ILE A 187 12.55 15.45 -23.78
C ILE A 187 13.36 14.16 -23.77
#